data_AF-A0A9X4H011-F1
#
_entry.id   AF-A0A9X4H011-F1
#
_cell.length_a   1.000
_cell.length_b   1.000
_cell.length_c   1.000
_cell.angle_alpha   90.00
_cell.angle_beta   90.00
_cell.angle_gamma   90.00
#
_symmetry.space_group_name_H-M   'P 1'
#
loop_
_entity.id
_entity.type
_entity.pdbx_description
1 polymer ?
#
loop_
_entity_poly.entity_id
_entity_poly.type
_entity_poly.pdbx_seq_one_letter_code
_entity_poly.pdbx_strand_id
1 'polypeptide(L)'
;MFPERCPDVPGFAVRINRNTHGDFKVNLNDWELGVIKEEMKDEKGAVAWLRNLDRKKWSLEIPYEVDGVTTPMFPDLIVVRAGTQGYVFDVLEPHDPSRKDNYPKAVGLAKFAEKHGEHFGRIQLIRKSKGADRRDHFYRLDMGKLSIRNKVRGVTSNAELDRIFDEDAVTEE
;
A
#
# COMPACT_ATOMS: atom_id res chain seq x y z
N MET A 1 9.91 -23.74 18.26
CA MET A 1 10.53 -24.62 17.25
C MET A 1 9.64 -24.52 16.02
N PHE A 2 10.04 -23.72 15.04
CA PHE A 2 9.31 -23.57 13.77
C PHE A 2 9.98 -24.48 12.73
N PRO A 3 9.22 -25.14 11.85
CA PRO A 3 9.75 -26.18 10.99
C PRO A 3 10.69 -25.64 9.90
N GLU A 4 11.66 -26.47 9.53
CA GLU A 4 12.68 -26.22 8.52
C GLU A 4 12.12 -26.26 7.08
N ARG A 5 12.59 -25.31 6.26
CA ARG A 5 12.66 -25.24 4.78
C ARG A 5 11.45 -25.63 3.92
N CYS A 6 11.08 -24.70 3.02
CA CYS A 6 10.58 -25.04 1.68
C CYS A 6 11.66 -24.63 0.66
N PRO A 7 12.26 -25.57 -0.12
CA PRO A 7 13.08 -25.24 -1.26
C PRO A 7 12.18 -24.84 -2.45
N ASP A 8 12.63 -23.87 -3.24
CA ASP A 8 12.12 -23.50 -4.57
C ASP A 8 10.81 -22.69 -4.69
N VAL A 9 10.79 -21.48 -4.13
CA VAL A 9 9.83 -20.43 -4.54
C VAL A 9 10.54 -19.10 -4.85
N PRO A 10 10.48 -18.60 -6.11
CA PRO A 10 11.04 -17.30 -6.45
C PRO A 10 10.08 -16.18 -6.01
N GLY A 11 10.51 -15.42 -5.01
CA GLY A 11 9.92 -14.13 -4.63
C GLY A 11 9.14 -14.13 -3.31
N PHE A 12 9.86 -14.21 -2.18
CA PHE A 12 9.35 -13.76 -0.89
C PHE A 12 10.35 -12.75 -0.32
N ALA A 13 9.94 -11.48 -0.23
CA ALA A 13 10.61 -10.53 0.64
C ALA A 13 9.95 -10.68 2.02
N VAL A 14 10.63 -11.32 2.95
CA VAL A 14 10.29 -11.24 4.38
C VAL A 14 11.56 -10.78 5.08
N ARG A 15 11.63 -9.50 5.43
CA ARG A 15 12.62 -9.04 6.42
C ARG A 15 12.13 -9.48 7.79
N ILE A 16 12.35 -10.73 8.19
CA ILE A 16 12.29 -11.10 9.62
C ILE A 16 13.64 -10.68 10.19
N ASN A 17 13.61 -9.67 11.05
CA ASN A 17 14.81 -9.05 11.63
C ASN A 17 15.78 -10.11 12.19
N ARG A 18 16.93 -10.35 11.52
CA ARG A 18 18.21 -10.79 12.10
C ARG A 18 19.36 -10.73 11.09
N ASN A 19 20.46 -10.09 11.50
CA ASN A 19 21.78 -10.24 10.90
C ASN A 19 22.24 -11.69 11.00
N THR A 20 22.59 -12.30 9.86
CA THR A 20 23.95 -12.76 9.46
C THR A 20 23.85 -13.52 8.13
N HIS A 21 24.24 -12.88 7.02
CA HIS A 21 24.55 -13.49 5.70
C HIS A 21 23.42 -14.03 4.81
N GLY A 22 22.32 -13.30 4.64
CA GLY A 22 21.35 -13.57 3.57
C GLY A 22 21.05 -12.30 2.78
N ASP A 23 21.84 -11.99 1.76
CA ASP A 23 21.55 -10.86 0.86
C ASP A 23 20.34 -11.18 0.00
N PHE A 24 19.19 -10.61 0.34
CA PHE A 24 18.00 -10.67 -0.49
C PHE A 24 17.98 -9.47 -1.45
N LYS A 25 18.00 -9.76 -2.76
CA LYS A 25 17.87 -8.73 -3.79
C LYS A 25 16.41 -8.56 -4.18
N VAL A 26 15.91 -7.36 -4.00
CA VAL A 26 14.57 -6.93 -4.41
C VAL A 26 14.69 -5.73 -5.32
N ASN A 27 13.97 -5.75 -6.42
CA ASN A 27 13.87 -4.60 -7.31
C ASN A 27 12.67 -3.76 -6.85
N LEU A 28 12.95 -2.57 -6.32
CA LEU A 28 11.97 -1.58 -5.90
C LEU A 28 12.20 -0.31 -6.71
N ASN A 29 11.13 0.32 -7.17
CA ASN A 29 11.18 1.66 -7.72
C ASN A 29 11.38 2.70 -6.60
N ASP A 30 11.66 3.95 -6.97
CA ASP A 30 11.96 5.02 -6.01
C ASP A 30 10.81 5.35 -5.06
N TRP A 31 9.55 5.11 -5.47
CA TRP A 31 8.37 5.34 -4.64
C TRP A 31 8.19 4.21 -3.63
N GLU A 32 8.20 2.97 -4.09
CA GLU A 32 8.15 1.77 -3.23
C GLU A 32 9.27 1.80 -2.18
N LEU A 33 10.51 2.09 -2.62
CA LEU A 33 11.65 2.19 -1.72
C LEU A 33 11.49 3.31 -0.70
N GLY A 34 10.96 4.47 -1.10
CA GLY A 34 10.73 5.59 -0.20
C GLY A 34 9.67 5.29 0.86
N VAL A 35 8.53 4.70 0.46
CA VAL A 35 7.48 4.26 1.39
C VAL A 35 8.04 3.22 2.36
N ILE A 36 8.74 2.18 1.88
CA ILE A 36 9.36 1.18 2.77
C ILE A 36 10.34 1.82 3.74
N LYS A 37 11.15 2.79 3.30
CA LYS A 37 12.09 3.49 4.18
C LYS A 37 11.39 4.27 5.29
N GLU A 38 10.25 4.91 4.99
CA GLU A 38 9.43 5.57 6.01
C GLU A 38 8.85 4.57 7.00
N GLU A 39 8.24 3.49 6.49
CA GLU A 39 7.56 2.49 7.31
C GLU A 39 8.54 1.70 8.19
N MET A 40 9.77 1.47 7.73
CA MET A 40 10.80 0.73 8.45
C MET A 40 11.57 1.56 9.49
N LYS A 41 11.18 2.81 9.74
CA LYS A 41 11.71 3.58 10.88
C LYS A 41 11.21 2.97 12.19
N ASP A 42 12.05 2.92 13.22
CA ASP A 42 11.76 2.22 14.47
C ASP A 42 10.47 2.74 15.14
N GLU A 43 10.21 4.04 15.07
CA GLU A 43 9.02 4.69 15.62
C GLU A 43 7.70 4.29 14.93
N LYS A 44 7.77 3.75 13.71
CA LYS A 44 6.58 3.29 12.95
C LYS A 44 6.19 1.84 13.28
N GLY A 45 7.07 1.09 13.94
CA GLY A 45 6.78 -0.26 14.43
C GLY A 45 6.62 -1.33 13.35
N ALA A 46 7.03 -1.06 12.09
CA ALA A 46 7.08 -2.10 11.07
C ALA A 46 8.21 -3.08 11.36
N VAL A 47 7.87 -4.37 11.34
CA VAL A 47 8.80 -5.47 11.60
C VAL A 47 9.15 -6.22 10.33
N ALA A 48 8.29 -6.14 9.29
CA ALA A 48 8.50 -6.73 7.98
C ALA A 48 7.66 -6.02 6.91
N TRP A 49 7.94 -6.31 5.65
CA TRP A 49 7.13 -5.90 4.51
C TRP A 49 7.24 -6.96 3.41
N LEU A 50 6.21 -7.04 2.56
CA LEU A 50 6.13 -7.88 1.38
C LEU A 50 5.81 -7.00 0.17
N ARG A 51 6.58 -7.14 -0.91
CA ARG A 51 6.21 -6.60 -2.22
C ARG A 51 5.23 -7.58 -2.89
N ASN A 52 4.00 -7.14 -3.09
CA ASN A 52 2.96 -7.92 -3.74
C ASN A 52 3.18 -7.89 -5.25
N LEU A 53 3.64 -9.01 -5.81
CA LEU A 53 3.94 -9.08 -7.23
C LEU A 53 2.64 -9.23 -8.04
N ASP A 54 2.59 -8.61 -9.21
CA ASP A 54 1.44 -8.71 -10.10
C ASP A 54 1.18 -10.16 -10.58
N ARG A 55 -0.08 -10.62 -10.50
CA ARG A 55 -0.59 -11.90 -11.04
C ARG A 55 0.17 -13.16 -10.60
N LYS A 56 0.68 -13.21 -9.37
CA LYS A 56 1.13 -14.46 -8.74
C LYS A 56 -0.06 -15.14 -8.06
N LYS A 57 0.02 -16.47 -7.89
CA LYS A 57 -1.02 -17.25 -7.21
C LYS A 57 -1.29 -16.81 -5.76
N TRP A 58 -0.31 -16.14 -5.15
CA TRP A 58 -0.36 -15.65 -3.79
C TRP A 58 -0.65 -14.15 -3.69
N SER A 59 -0.78 -13.46 -4.83
CA SER A 59 -0.93 -12.00 -4.84
C SER A 59 -2.25 -11.59 -4.20
N LEU A 60 -2.21 -10.50 -3.44
CA LEU A 60 -3.43 -9.81 -3.05
C LEU A 60 -3.98 -9.12 -4.30
N GLU A 61 -5.16 -9.56 -4.73
CA GLU A 61 -5.91 -8.98 -5.83
C GLU A 61 -7.08 -8.17 -5.28
N ILE A 62 -7.25 -6.95 -5.79
CA ILE A 62 -8.39 -6.09 -5.46
C ILE A 62 -9.13 -5.74 -6.75
N PRO A 63 -10.45 -6.00 -6.85
CA PRO A 63 -11.22 -5.62 -8.02
C PRO A 63 -11.49 -4.12 -8.05
N TYR A 64 -11.40 -3.52 -9.24
CA TYR A 64 -11.90 -2.18 -9.54
C TYR A 64 -12.72 -2.21 -10.85
N GLU A 65 -13.52 -1.18 -11.09
CA GLU A 65 -14.37 -1.09 -12.29
C GLU A 65 -13.89 0.03 -13.20
N VAL A 66 -13.72 -0.26 -14.49
CA VAL A 66 -13.42 0.74 -15.53
C VAL A 66 -14.26 0.40 -16.75
N ASP A 67 -14.99 1.39 -17.29
CA ASP A 67 -15.88 1.23 -18.44
C ASP A 67 -16.87 0.04 -18.30
N GLY A 68 -17.37 -0.19 -17.08
CA GLY A 68 -18.29 -1.30 -16.76
C GLY A 68 -17.62 -2.69 -16.67
N VAL A 69 -16.30 -2.78 -16.82
CA VAL A 69 -15.53 -4.02 -16.73
C VAL A 69 -14.84 -4.10 -15.37
N THR A 70 -15.04 -5.22 -14.66
CA THR A 70 -14.28 -5.53 -13.44
C THR A 70 -12.86 -5.94 -13.83
N THR A 71 -11.87 -5.20 -13.33
CA THR A 71 -10.45 -5.37 -13.62
C THR A 71 -9.68 -5.58 -12.31
N PRO A 72 -8.69 -6.48 -12.27
CA PRO A 72 -7.87 -6.67 -11.08
C PRO A 72 -6.81 -5.56 -10.96
N MET A 73 -6.55 -5.10 -9.74
CA MET A 73 -5.31 -4.42 -9.36
C MET A 73 -4.60 -5.19 -8.25
N PHE A 74 -3.29 -5.00 -8.16
CA PHE A 74 -2.42 -5.65 -7.19
C PHE A 74 -1.70 -4.54 -6.43
N PRO A 75 -2.11 -4.18 -5.21
CA PRO A 75 -1.48 -3.10 -4.48
C PRO A 75 -0.03 -3.46 -4.15
N ASP A 76 0.93 -2.55 -4.30
CA ASP A 76 2.36 -2.89 -4.35
C ASP A 76 2.92 -3.45 -3.04
N LEU A 77 2.48 -2.95 -1.88
CA LEU A 77 3.13 -3.24 -0.59
C LEU A 77 2.15 -3.73 0.47
N ILE A 78 2.58 -4.76 1.20
CA ILE A 78 1.97 -5.20 2.45
C ILE A 78 2.99 -4.99 3.57
N VAL A 79 2.71 -4.09 4.51
CA VAL A 79 3.56 -3.82 5.67
C VAL A 79 3.03 -4.54 6.89
N VAL A 80 3.93 -5.13 7.68
CA VAL A 80 3.60 -5.87 8.89
C VAL A 80 4.12 -5.11 10.10
N ARG A 81 3.23 -4.73 11.00
CA ARG A 81 3.57 -4.09 12.28
C ARG A 81 3.34 -5.05 13.45
N ALA A 82 4.15 -4.90 14.49
CA ALA A 82 3.87 -5.56 15.76
C ALA A 82 2.72 -4.86 16.48
N GLY A 83 1.64 -5.57 16.76
CA GLY A 83 0.52 -5.14 17.58
C GLY A 83 0.51 -5.83 18.94
N THR A 84 -0.40 -5.40 19.82
CA THR A 84 -0.52 -5.95 21.19
C THR A 84 -1.01 -7.40 21.22
N GLN A 85 -1.78 -7.83 20.22
CA GLN A 85 -2.39 -9.18 20.14
C GLN A 85 -1.87 -10.01 18.95
N GLY A 86 -0.78 -9.58 18.30
CA GLY A 86 -0.25 -10.25 17.12
C GLY A 86 0.22 -9.25 16.08
N TYR A 87 0.16 -9.64 14.80
CA TYR A 87 0.58 -8.78 13.70
C TYR A 87 -0.60 -7.99 13.12
N VAL A 88 -0.33 -6.75 12.76
CA VAL A 88 -1.24 -5.89 11.99
C VAL A 88 -0.69 -5.72 10.59
N PHE A 89 -1.55 -5.88 9.59
CA PHE A 89 -1.17 -5.78 8.18
C PHE A 89 -1.72 -4.49 7.58
N ASP A 90 -0.88 -3.75 6.88
CA ASP A 90 -1.26 -2.54 6.17
C ASP A 90 -1.07 -2.75 4.66
N VAL A 91 -2.04 -2.34 3.86
CA VAL A 91 -1.95 -2.33 2.39
C VAL A 91 -1.58 -0.91 1.95
N LEU A 92 -0.40 -0.75 1.36
CA LEU A 92 0.12 0.55 0.92
C LEU A 92 0.32 0.53 -0.60
N GLU A 93 -0.41 1.38 -1.30
CA GLU A 93 -0.40 1.49 -2.76
C GLU A 93 0.19 2.85 -3.20
N PRO A 94 1.53 2.96 -3.35
CA PRO A 94 2.14 4.09 -4.04
C PRO A 94 1.69 4.12 -5.51
N HIS A 95 1.05 5.20 -5.94
CA HIS A 95 0.41 5.27 -7.25
C HIS A 95 0.67 6.57 -7.98
N ASP A 96 1.07 6.47 -9.26
CA ASP A 96 1.28 7.62 -10.14
C ASP A 96 -0.06 8.26 -10.53
N PRO A 97 -0.33 9.53 -10.15
CA PRO A 97 -1.61 10.17 -10.41
C PRO A 97 -1.88 10.45 -11.89
N SER A 98 -0.85 10.43 -12.76
CA SER A 98 -0.99 10.68 -14.20
C SER A 98 -1.64 9.52 -14.96
N ARG A 99 -1.80 8.37 -14.30
CA ARG A 99 -2.35 7.15 -14.88
C ARG A 99 -3.86 7.28 -15.11
N LYS A 100 -4.33 6.76 -16.25
CA LYS A 100 -5.76 6.81 -16.63
C LYS A 100 -6.66 6.01 -15.68
N ASP A 101 -6.11 4.96 -15.08
CA ASP A 101 -6.75 4.06 -14.13
C ASP A 101 -6.58 4.49 -12.66
N ASN A 102 -6.07 5.69 -12.40
CA ASN A 102 -5.85 6.23 -11.05
C ASN A 102 -7.15 6.33 -10.23
N TYR A 103 -8.16 7.12 -10.68
CA TYR A 103 -9.41 7.22 -9.92
C TYR A 103 -10.18 5.89 -9.82
N PRO A 104 -10.29 5.06 -10.89
CA PRO A 104 -10.96 3.76 -10.79
C PRO A 104 -10.33 2.85 -9.73
N LYS A 105 -8.99 2.82 -9.65
CA LYS A 105 -8.26 2.05 -8.63
C LYS A 105 -8.48 2.61 -7.22
N ALA A 106 -8.50 3.94 -7.05
CA ALA A 106 -8.83 4.56 -5.78
C ALA A 106 -10.23 4.14 -5.29
N VAL A 107 -11.23 4.17 -6.18
CA VAL A 107 -12.59 3.69 -5.90
C VAL A 107 -12.59 2.20 -5.55
N GLY A 108 -11.82 1.38 -6.27
CA GLY A 108 -11.63 -0.04 -5.97
C GLY A 108 -11.07 -0.29 -4.57
N LEU A 109 -10.03 0.44 -4.17
CA LEU A 109 -9.43 0.37 -2.83
C LEU A 109 -10.45 0.77 -1.76
N ALA A 110 -11.23 1.81 -2.01
CA ALA A 110 -12.26 2.27 -1.08
C ALA A 110 -13.40 1.25 -0.92
N LYS A 111 -13.85 0.61 -2.01
CA LYS A 111 -14.82 -0.51 -1.98
C LYS A 111 -14.24 -1.74 -1.25
N PHE A 112 -12.96 -2.03 -1.42
CA PHE A 112 -12.26 -3.11 -0.72
C PHE A 112 -12.18 -2.84 0.79
N ALA A 113 -11.79 -1.63 1.19
CA ALA A 113 -11.72 -1.22 2.58
C ALA A 113 -13.08 -1.24 3.28
N GLU A 114 -14.17 -0.96 2.56
CA GLU A 114 -15.53 -1.12 3.10
C GLU A 114 -15.84 -2.57 3.49
N LYS A 115 -15.44 -3.53 2.65
CA LYS A 115 -15.77 -4.95 2.84
C LYS A 115 -14.80 -5.71 3.75
N HIS A 116 -13.53 -5.31 3.75
CA HIS A 116 -12.44 -6.10 4.34
C HIS A 116 -11.57 -5.29 5.31
N GLY A 117 -11.87 -4.01 5.53
CA GLY A 117 -11.02 -3.11 6.30
C GLY A 117 -10.75 -3.58 7.74
N GLU A 118 -11.64 -4.38 8.33
CA GLU A 118 -11.45 -4.97 9.66
C GLU A 118 -10.25 -5.93 9.77
N HIS A 119 -9.76 -6.45 8.65
CA HIS A 119 -8.58 -7.32 8.61
C HIS A 119 -7.25 -6.57 8.46
N PHE A 120 -7.29 -5.25 8.25
CA PHE A 120 -6.12 -4.43 7.97
C PHE A 120 -6.02 -3.25 8.94
N GLY A 121 -4.80 -2.85 9.28
CA GLY A 121 -4.58 -1.64 10.08
C GLY A 121 -4.79 -0.37 9.25
N ARG A 122 -4.24 -0.34 8.04
CA ARG A 122 -4.34 0.77 7.09
C ARG A 122 -4.53 0.22 5.68
N ILE A 123 -5.31 0.92 4.86
CA ILE A 123 -5.43 0.68 3.42
C ILE A 123 -5.25 2.04 2.75
N GLN A 124 -4.05 2.30 2.21
CA GLN A 124 -3.66 3.64 1.80
C GLN A 124 -3.36 3.71 0.31
N LEU A 125 -3.90 4.73 -0.34
CA LEU A 125 -3.43 5.21 -1.64
C LEU A 125 -2.43 6.34 -1.40
N ILE A 126 -1.24 6.23 -1.96
CA ILE A 126 -0.10 7.09 -1.64
C ILE A 126 0.41 7.78 -2.90
N ARG A 127 0.58 9.10 -2.86
CA ARG A 127 1.20 9.90 -3.92
C ARG A 127 2.51 10.51 -3.45
N LYS A 128 3.54 10.43 -4.28
CA LYS A 128 4.80 11.14 -4.07
C LYS A 128 4.71 12.52 -4.72
N SER A 129 4.93 13.58 -3.94
CA SER A 129 4.88 14.97 -4.42
C SER A 129 5.91 15.84 -3.69
N LYS A 130 6.24 16.99 -4.26
CA LYS A 130 7.09 17.99 -3.61
C LYS A 130 6.30 18.79 -2.58
N GLY A 131 6.79 18.81 -1.35
CA GLY A 131 6.26 19.66 -0.28
C GLY A 131 6.75 21.10 -0.36
N ALA A 132 6.29 21.95 0.55
CA ALA A 132 6.69 23.35 0.64
C ALA A 132 8.21 23.53 0.88
N ASP A 133 8.85 22.54 1.50
CA ASP A 133 10.30 22.47 1.71
C ASP A 133 11.10 22.04 0.46
N ARG A 134 10.42 21.82 -0.67
CA ARG A 134 10.96 21.33 -1.95
C ARG A 134 11.57 19.92 -1.89
N ARG A 135 11.24 19.14 -0.85
CA ARG A 135 11.59 17.72 -0.74
C ARG A 135 10.43 16.84 -1.17
N ASP A 136 10.74 15.60 -1.53
CA ASP A 136 9.71 14.62 -1.85
C ASP A 136 9.06 14.15 -0.56
N HIS A 137 7.74 14.11 -0.53
CA HIS A 137 6.93 13.57 0.56
C HIS A 137 5.90 12.58 0.01
N PHE A 138 5.45 11.68 0.87
CA PHE A 138 4.40 10.71 0.55
C PHE A 138 3.08 11.15 1.21
N TYR A 139 2.17 11.65 0.38
CA TYR A 139 0.83 12.09 0.76
C TYR A 139 -0.14 10.91 0.67
N ARG A 140 -0.98 10.73 1.67
CA ARG A 140 -1.71 9.48 1.89
C ARG A 140 -3.20 9.73 2.12
N LEU A 141 -4.03 8.99 1.39
CA LEU A 141 -5.45 8.82 1.69
C LEU A 141 -5.67 7.44 2.29
N ASP A 142 -6.17 7.41 3.53
CA ASP A 142 -6.45 6.15 4.24
C ASP A 142 -7.92 5.75 4.11
N MET A 143 -8.17 4.71 3.31
CA MET A 143 -9.49 4.15 3.05
C MET A 143 -10.08 3.43 4.27
N GLY A 144 -9.29 3.19 5.32
CA GLY A 144 -9.80 2.76 6.62
C GLY A 144 -10.68 3.83 7.28
N LYS A 145 -10.38 5.13 7.04
CA LYS A 145 -11.15 6.26 7.59
C LYS A 145 -12.46 6.43 6.82
N LEU A 146 -13.59 6.38 7.54
CA LEU A 146 -14.92 6.44 6.92
C LEU A 146 -15.14 7.73 6.09
N SER A 147 -14.65 8.88 6.56
CA SER A 147 -14.75 10.15 5.84
C SER A 147 -14.05 10.11 4.49
N ILE A 148 -12.80 9.63 4.46
CA ILE A 148 -12.00 9.49 3.23
C ILE A 148 -12.61 8.45 2.31
N ARG A 149 -12.96 7.28 2.84
CA ARG A 149 -13.56 6.18 2.08
C ARG A 149 -14.84 6.62 1.36
N ASN A 150 -15.71 7.37 2.04
CA ASN A 150 -16.96 7.85 1.46
C ASN A 150 -16.73 8.90 0.35
N LYS A 151 -15.79 9.84 0.55
CA LYS A 151 -15.40 10.81 -0.50
C LYS A 151 -14.88 10.08 -1.74
N VAL A 152 -13.91 9.17 -1.55
CA VAL A 152 -13.23 8.47 -2.66
C VAL A 152 -14.18 7.56 -3.44
N ARG A 153 -15.12 6.86 -2.78
CA ARG A 153 -16.11 6.01 -3.47
C ARG A 153 -17.00 6.76 -4.46
N GLY A 154 -17.24 8.05 -4.22
CA GLY A 154 -18.07 8.90 -5.07
C GLY A 154 -17.32 9.52 -6.25
N VAL A 155 -15.99 9.32 -6.35
CA VAL A 155 -15.16 9.92 -7.39
C VAL A 155 -15.46 9.29 -8.75
N THR A 156 -15.57 10.14 -9.77
CA THR A 156 -15.77 9.75 -11.17
C THR A 156 -14.71 10.29 -12.12
N SER A 157 -13.73 11.04 -11.60
CA SER A 157 -12.63 11.60 -12.40
C SER A 157 -11.33 11.77 -11.60
N ASN A 158 -10.19 11.85 -12.30
CA ASN A 158 -8.91 12.16 -11.65
C ASN A 158 -8.94 13.54 -10.98
N ALA A 159 -9.58 14.55 -11.58
CA ALA A 159 -9.66 15.89 -11.01
C ALA A 159 -10.41 15.93 -9.67
N GLU A 160 -11.42 15.08 -9.49
CA GLU A 160 -12.09 14.92 -8.19
C GLU A 160 -11.19 14.24 -7.16
N LEU A 161 -10.47 13.19 -7.55
CA LEU A 161 -9.51 12.55 -6.66
C LEU A 161 -8.39 13.51 -6.26
N ASP A 162 -7.92 14.34 -7.19
CA ASP A 162 -6.88 15.33 -6.96
C ASP A 162 -7.31 16.35 -5.89
N ARG A 163 -8.55 16.85 -5.97
CA ARG A 163 -9.10 17.71 -4.91
C ARG A 163 -9.14 17.05 -3.54
N ILE A 164 -9.50 15.76 -3.48
CA ILE A 164 -9.47 15.02 -2.20
C ILE A 164 -8.04 14.90 -1.68
N PHE A 165 -7.05 14.69 -2.56
CA PHE A 165 -5.64 14.70 -2.14
C PHE A 165 -5.20 16.07 -1.61
N ASP A 166 -5.58 17.15 -2.28
CA ASP A 166 -5.23 18.51 -1.86
C ASP A 166 -5.86 18.89 -0.50
N GLU A 167 -7.07 18.40 -0.22
CA GLU A 167 -7.82 18.73 1.00
C GLU A 167 -7.51 17.80 2.17
N ASP A 168 -7.40 16.49 1.93
CA ASP A 168 -7.45 15.48 2.99
C ASP A 168 -6.19 14.63 3.11
N ALA A 169 -5.26 14.68 2.16
CA ALA A 169 -4.08 13.83 2.24
C ALA A 169 -3.11 14.31 3.32
N VAL A 170 -2.57 13.34 4.05
CA VAL A 170 -1.61 13.60 5.13
C VAL A 170 -0.28 12.93 4.81
N THR A 171 0.81 13.51 5.31
CA THR A 171 2.11 12.84 5.38
C THR A 171 2.19 12.04 6.67
N GLU A 172 3.04 11.00 6.69
CA GLU A 172 3.42 10.36 7.96
C GLU A 172 4.35 11.31 8.72
N GLU A 173 4.06 11.59 10.00
CA GLU A 173 4.93 12.38 10.90
C GLU A 173 6.19 11.62 11.34
#